data_AF-A0A813H6F1-F1
#
_entry.id   AF-A0A813H6F1-F1
#
_cell.length_a   1.000
_cell.length_b   1.000
_cell.length_c   1.000
_cell.angle_alpha   90.00
_cell.angle_beta   90.00
_cell.angle_gamma   90.00
#
_symmetry.space_group_name_H-M   'P 1'
#
loop_
_entity.id
_entity.type
_entity.pdbx_description
1 polymer ?
#
loop_
_entity_poly.entity_id
_entity_poly.type
_entity_poly.pdbx_seq_one_letter_code
_entity_poly.pdbx_strand_id
1 'polypeptide(L)'
;MTSCPPFAPRLSVLFEHLPRPVLQFWHFQKVETEVDAAMMFTSSADLLSALEQHGQFSAEELLDVARAWEAVRLDAGMTIRARTVTLVSERIRPPAAATKAALRFARPKSAAWVAPSSSDSGKRLRVAPVDAGILPVVGSAQTLSAGRPVDAEQGEQDRLSIKAEAVWQAFLEVGSEGTLWEDLPDEHMLGLRTLILRPVLRLQSKRVGALLSSLRRWKVWCHEQKIDFTKASVVQLGRFLNHVAEGGPTAAAALHQQLAWWQGTLGFPIQIQAGLLADFRLHTPGHSVVAAPALEPGEFYQLLLLVMGLQGTVYQFGLLLILVCLGCIRWEHIQRSVLVEATPQFLLFRCWRGKRRQQGARPPYEWAAPAVLLLCL
;
A
#
# COMPACT_ATOMS: atom_id res chain seq x y z
N MET A 1 -50.00 7.29 19.95
CA MET A 1 -49.35 7.59 18.66
C MET A 1 -48.01 8.23 18.95
N THR A 2 -46.93 7.45 18.96
CA THR A 2 -45.57 7.95 19.16
C THR A 2 -45.12 8.67 17.89
N SER A 3 -44.76 9.95 18.00
CA SER A 3 -44.19 10.71 16.89
C SER A 3 -42.85 10.08 16.50
N CYS A 4 -42.67 9.76 15.22
CA CYS A 4 -41.34 9.38 14.73
C CYS A 4 -40.37 10.56 14.93
N PRO A 5 -39.12 10.31 15.35
CA PRO A 5 -38.12 11.37 15.46
C PRO A 5 -37.93 12.03 14.09
N PRO A 6 -37.70 13.35 13.99
CA PRO A 6 -37.51 14.00 12.70
C PRO A 6 -36.20 13.54 12.04
N PHE A 7 -36.21 13.37 10.72
CA PHE A 7 -34.98 13.20 9.94
C PHE A 7 -34.14 14.50 9.95
N ALA A 8 -32.89 14.45 9.51
CA ALA A 8 -32.14 15.66 9.19
C ALA A 8 -32.95 16.57 8.23
N PRO A 9 -32.81 17.91 8.31
CA PRO A 9 -33.67 18.84 7.55
C PRO A 9 -33.69 18.57 6.04
N ARG A 10 -32.53 18.20 5.47
CA ARG A 10 -32.40 17.88 4.03
C ARG A 10 -33.13 16.59 3.66
N LEU A 11 -32.92 15.54 4.44
CA LEU A 11 -33.58 14.25 4.22
C LEU A 11 -35.09 14.38 4.42
N SER A 12 -35.54 15.22 5.36
CA SER A 12 -36.97 15.50 5.59
C SER A 12 -37.67 16.07 4.36
N VAL A 13 -37.02 16.99 3.64
CA VAL A 13 -37.57 17.57 2.38
C VAL A 13 -37.66 16.49 1.30
N LEU A 14 -36.65 15.63 1.18
CA LEU A 14 -36.62 14.57 0.17
C LEU A 14 -37.64 13.45 0.45
N PHE A 15 -37.98 13.24 1.73
CA PHE A 15 -38.91 12.19 2.17
C PHE A 15 -40.33 12.71 2.45
N GLU A 16 -40.60 14.00 2.28
CA GLU A 16 -41.89 14.64 2.63
C GLU A 16 -43.10 13.97 1.95
N HIS A 17 -42.92 13.48 0.73
CA HIS A 17 -43.98 12.89 -0.07
C HIS A 17 -44.09 11.37 0.04
N LEU A 18 -43.21 10.71 0.81
CA LEU A 18 -43.19 9.25 0.88
C LEU A 18 -44.30 8.71 1.80
N PRO A 19 -44.87 7.53 1.47
CA PRO A 19 -45.87 6.89 2.32
C PRO A 19 -45.35 6.64 3.74
N ARG A 20 -46.23 6.79 4.74
CA ARG A 20 -45.89 6.61 6.15
C ARG A 20 -45.21 5.26 6.48
N PRO A 21 -45.61 4.11 5.89
CA PRO A 21 -44.92 2.84 6.15
C PRO A 21 -43.46 2.86 5.67
N VAL A 22 -43.15 3.58 4.58
CA VAL A 22 -41.78 3.75 4.10
C VAL A 22 -40.96 4.61 5.07
N LEU A 23 -41.53 5.70 5.59
CA LEU A 23 -40.87 6.52 6.60
C LEU A 23 -40.57 5.71 7.88
N GLN A 24 -41.50 4.86 8.29
CA GLN A 24 -41.31 3.95 9.42
C GLN A 24 -40.20 2.92 9.15
N PHE A 25 -40.10 2.40 7.93
CA PHE A 25 -39.00 1.52 7.52
C PHE A 25 -37.65 2.23 7.68
N TRP A 26 -37.51 3.46 7.17
CA TRP A 26 -36.26 4.23 7.31
C TRP A 26 -35.91 4.53 8.78
N HIS A 27 -36.90 4.84 9.62
CA HIS A 27 -36.67 4.99 11.06
C HIS A 27 -36.28 3.69 11.76
N PHE A 28 -36.91 2.57 11.39
CA PHE A 28 -36.56 1.26 11.93
C PHE A 28 -35.10 0.90 11.63
N GLN A 29 -34.62 1.30 10.45
CA GLN A 29 -33.23 1.13 10.02
C GLN A 29 -32.27 2.17 10.61
N LYS A 30 -32.76 3.06 11.48
CA LYS A 30 -31.98 4.13 12.15
C LYS A 30 -31.28 5.07 11.16
N VAL A 31 -31.94 5.37 10.04
CA VAL A 31 -31.44 6.34 9.07
C VAL A 31 -31.73 7.76 9.57
N GLU A 32 -30.67 8.56 9.74
CA GLU A 32 -30.76 9.92 10.27
C GLU A 32 -30.40 10.97 9.20
N THR A 33 -29.43 10.67 8.33
CA THR A 33 -28.90 11.58 7.32
C THR A 33 -29.01 11.05 5.90
N GLU A 34 -28.85 11.93 4.90
CA GLU A 34 -28.79 11.54 3.49
C GLU A 34 -27.66 10.55 3.18
N VAL A 35 -26.54 10.63 3.92
CA VAL A 35 -25.40 9.71 3.75
C VAL A 35 -25.76 8.32 4.24
N ASP A 36 -26.46 8.21 5.38
CA ASP A 36 -26.90 6.91 5.92
C ASP A 36 -27.86 6.23 4.94
N ALA A 37 -28.83 6.97 4.43
CA ALA A 37 -29.81 6.50 3.45
C ALA A 37 -29.15 6.04 2.14
N ALA A 38 -28.16 6.79 1.65
CA ALA A 38 -27.45 6.49 0.41
C ALA A 38 -26.48 5.30 0.54
N MET A 39 -25.88 5.07 1.72
CA MET A 39 -24.94 3.96 1.94
C MET A 39 -25.64 2.65 2.29
N MET A 40 -26.92 2.68 2.66
CA MET A 40 -27.66 1.50 3.10
C MET A 40 -27.94 0.50 1.97
N PHE A 41 -28.13 0.98 0.73
CA PHE A 41 -28.45 0.16 -0.43
C PHE A 41 -27.48 0.46 -1.57
N THR A 42 -27.14 -0.57 -2.36
CA THR A 42 -26.20 -0.39 -3.49
C THR A 42 -26.91 0.04 -4.77
N SER A 43 -28.19 -0.28 -4.89
CA SER A 43 -29.06 0.07 -6.02
C SER A 43 -30.50 0.32 -5.56
N SER A 44 -31.28 0.99 -6.41
CA SER A 44 -32.72 1.15 -6.18
C SER A 44 -33.45 -0.20 -6.17
N ALA A 45 -33.01 -1.18 -6.95
CA ALA A 45 -33.57 -2.53 -6.93
C ALA A 45 -33.42 -3.21 -5.56
N ASP A 46 -32.27 -3.04 -4.89
CA ASP A 46 -32.06 -3.59 -3.55
C ASP A 46 -33.00 -2.95 -2.52
N LEU A 47 -33.18 -1.62 -2.61
CA LEU A 47 -34.12 -0.89 -1.76
C LEU A 47 -35.55 -1.39 -1.96
N LEU A 48 -36.00 -1.53 -3.21
CA LEU A 48 -37.35 -1.99 -3.51
C LEU A 48 -37.57 -3.41 -3.00
N SER A 49 -36.59 -4.31 -3.19
CA SER A 49 -36.67 -5.67 -2.67
C SER A 49 -36.75 -5.71 -1.13
N ALA A 50 -36.01 -4.84 -0.44
CA ALA A 50 -36.08 -4.73 1.00
C ALA A 50 -37.43 -4.19 1.49
N LEU A 51 -38.03 -3.25 0.76
CA LEU A 51 -39.35 -2.70 1.08
C LEU A 51 -40.45 -3.75 0.86
N GLU A 52 -40.42 -4.49 -0.24
CA GLU A 52 -41.37 -5.58 -0.52
C GLU A 52 -41.38 -6.66 0.58
N GLN A 53 -40.23 -6.91 1.22
CA GLN A 53 -40.15 -7.82 2.38
C GLN A 53 -40.78 -7.24 3.65
N HIS A 54 -40.87 -5.91 3.77
CA HIS A 54 -41.39 -5.22 4.94
C HIS A 54 -42.87 -4.83 4.83
N GLY A 55 -43.45 -4.87 3.63
CA GLY A 55 -44.86 -4.54 3.44
C GLY A 55 -45.33 -4.66 2.00
N GLN A 56 -46.64 -4.55 1.81
CA GLN A 56 -47.25 -4.45 0.50
C GLN A 56 -47.32 -2.98 0.10
N PHE A 57 -46.71 -2.66 -1.03
CA PHE A 57 -46.70 -1.32 -1.62
C PHE A 57 -47.24 -1.41 -3.04
N SER A 58 -47.93 -0.37 -3.48
CA SER A 58 -48.32 -0.24 -4.88
C SER A 58 -47.10 0.06 -5.76
N ALA A 59 -47.19 -0.25 -7.06
CA ALA A 59 -46.11 0.03 -8.00
C ALA A 59 -45.79 1.54 -8.11
N GLU A 60 -46.79 2.40 -7.94
CA GLU A 60 -46.65 3.86 -7.96
C GLU A 60 -45.86 4.34 -6.73
N GLU A 61 -46.19 3.83 -5.53
CA GLU A 61 -45.44 4.13 -4.31
C GLU A 61 -43.98 3.68 -4.40
N LEU A 62 -43.72 2.48 -4.92
CA LEU A 62 -42.35 1.98 -5.11
C LEU A 62 -41.55 2.85 -6.09
N LEU A 63 -42.19 3.33 -7.15
CA LEU A 63 -41.55 4.23 -8.12
C LEU A 63 -41.18 5.57 -7.48
N ASP A 64 -42.07 6.15 -6.67
CA ASP A 64 -41.79 7.41 -5.97
C ASP A 64 -40.70 7.26 -4.91
N VAL A 65 -40.65 6.11 -4.22
CA VAL A 65 -39.56 5.79 -3.30
C VAL A 65 -38.22 5.66 -4.03
N ALA A 66 -38.19 4.98 -5.17
CA ALA A 66 -36.98 4.85 -5.97
C ALA A 66 -36.46 6.22 -6.45
N ARG A 67 -37.36 7.11 -6.86
CA ARG A 67 -37.02 8.49 -7.27
C ARG A 67 -36.48 9.31 -6.10
N ALA A 68 -37.15 9.27 -4.95
CA ALA A 68 -36.70 9.97 -3.75
C ALA A 68 -35.32 9.47 -3.30
N TRP A 69 -35.09 8.16 -3.33
CA TRP A 69 -33.80 7.59 -2.97
C TRP A 69 -32.68 7.98 -3.94
N GLU A 70 -32.94 8.00 -5.24
CA GLU A 70 -31.94 8.49 -6.22
C GLU A 70 -31.59 9.98 -5.99
N ALA A 71 -32.57 10.81 -5.65
CA ALA A 71 -32.33 12.20 -5.27
C ALA A 71 -31.45 12.31 -4.01
N VAL A 72 -31.73 11.49 -2.99
CA VAL A 72 -30.91 11.38 -1.76
C VAL A 72 -29.48 10.93 -2.09
N ARG A 73 -29.32 9.94 -2.96
CA ARG A 73 -27.99 9.42 -3.37
C ARG A 73 -27.16 10.49 -4.08
N LEU A 74 -27.79 11.28 -4.95
CA LEU A 74 -27.15 12.40 -5.61
C LEU A 74 -26.73 13.51 -4.61
N ASP A 75 -27.61 13.88 -3.67
CA ASP A 75 -27.29 14.89 -2.65
C ASP A 75 -26.18 14.43 -1.70
N ALA A 76 -26.25 13.18 -1.21
CA ALA A 76 -25.21 12.58 -0.38
C ALA A 76 -23.85 12.56 -1.11
N GLY A 77 -23.85 12.26 -2.41
CA GLY A 77 -22.65 12.33 -3.24
C GLY A 77 -22.03 13.72 -3.28
N MET A 78 -22.84 14.78 -3.33
CA MET A 78 -22.38 16.17 -3.25
C MET A 78 -21.84 16.51 -1.86
N THR A 79 -22.53 16.12 -0.80
CA THR A 79 -22.10 16.35 0.60
C THR A 79 -20.77 15.67 0.90
N ILE A 80 -20.57 14.41 0.46
CA ILE A 80 -19.31 13.68 0.62
C ILE A 80 -18.18 14.37 -0.15
N ARG A 81 -18.41 14.82 -1.39
CA ARG A 81 -17.42 15.54 -2.20
C ARG A 81 -17.02 16.86 -1.53
N ALA A 82 -18.00 17.66 -1.08
CA ALA A 82 -17.74 18.92 -0.40
C ALA A 82 -16.90 18.70 0.88
N ARG A 83 -17.26 17.71 1.70
CA ARG A 83 -16.51 17.36 2.91
C ARG A 83 -15.09 16.88 2.61
N THR A 84 -14.91 16.14 1.52
CA THR A 84 -13.58 15.68 1.06
C THR A 84 -12.71 16.87 0.66
N VAL A 85 -13.26 17.84 -0.07
CA VAL A 85 -12.55 19.08 -0.46
C VAL A 85 -12.16 19.89 0.77
N THR A 86 -13.05 20.04 1.76
CA THR A 86 -12.74 20.72 3.02
C THR A 86 -11.63 20.00 3.78
N LEU A 87 -11.70 18.69 3.95
CA LEU A 87 -10.66 17.92 4.64
C LEU A 87 -9.30 17.99 3.92
N VAL A 88 -9.29 18.00 2.59
CA VAL A 88 -8.06 18.13 1.79
C VAL A 88 -7.49 19.55 1.93
N SER A 89 -8.32 20.59 1.89
CA SER A 89 -7.87 21.98 2.02
C SER A 89 -7.39 22.33 3.44
N GLU A 90 -8.03 21.79 4.48
CA GLU A 90 -7.57 21.91 5.87
C GLU A 90 -6.20 21.23 6.08
N ARG A 91 -5.93 20.14 5.37
CA ARG A 91 -4.65 19.41 5.45
C ARG A 91 -3.52 20.09 4.68
N ILE A 92 -3.84 20.93 3.70
CA ILE A 92 -2.86 21.66 2.86
C ILE A 92 -2.42 22.97 3.51
N ARG A 93 -3.10 23.48 4.54
CA ARG A 93 -2.68 24.70 5.25
C ARG A 93 -1.40 24.43 6.05
N PRO A 94 -0.24 25.02 5.70
CA PRO A 94 0.95 24.90 6.54
C PRO A 94 0.72 25.65 7.86
N PRO A 95 1.24 25.16 9.00
CA PRO A 95 1.25 25.93 10.24
C PRO A 95 2.09 27.20 10.02
N ALA A 96 1.51 28.35 10.33
CA ALA A 96 2.04 29.68 10.04
C ALA A 96 3.36 30.05 10.77
N ALA A 97 4.09 29.09 11.34
CA ALA A 97 5.26 29.33 12.20
C ALA A 97 6.59 28.72 11.71
N ALA A 98 6.64 27.99 10.59
CA ALA A 98 7.85 27.24 10.20
C ALA A 98 8.74 27.90 9.12
N THR A 99 8.55 29.19 8.83
CA THR A 99 9.33 29.89 7.78
C THR A 99 10.46 30.71 8.37
N LYS A 100 11.55 30.07 8.85
CA LYS A 100 12.84 30.79 9.02
C LYS A 100 14.14 29.98 9.14
N ALA A 101 14.12 28.65 9.04
CA ALA A 101 15.34 27.85 9.27
C ALA A 101 15.59 26.80 8.19
N ALA A 102 15.81 27.20 6.94
CA ALA A 102 16.31 26.28 5.91
C ALA A 102 16.98 27.01 4.73
N LEU A 103 17.91 27.92 4.99
CA LEU A 103 18.84 28.42 3.97
C LEU A 103 20.22 28.54 4.60
N ARG A 104 21.01 27.47 4.50
CA ARG A 104 22.48 27.44 4.52
C ARG A 104 22.95 25.99 4.61
N PHE A 105 23.12 25.32 3.47
CA PHE A 105 24.20 24.36 3.33
C PHE A 105 24.78 24.46 1.92
N ALA A 106 26.03 24.92 1.88
CA ALA A 106 26.83 25.11 0.69
C ALA A 106 27.21 23.76 0.06
N ARG A 107 27.17 23.71 -1.27
CA ARG A 107 27.77 22.67 -2.11
C ARG A 107 29.31 22.75 -2.03
N PRO A 108 30.03 21.61 -1.94
CA PRO A 108 31.35 21.50 -2.51
C PRO A 108 31.32 20.83 -3.89
N LYS A 109 32.30 21.25 -4.69
CA LYS A 109 32.50 21.00 -6.11
C LYS A 109 33.02 19.58 -6.40
N SER A 110 32.76 19.17 -7.64
CA SER A 110 33.20 17.99 -8.37
C SER A 110 34.65 17.52 -8.13
N ALA A 111 34.82 16.20 -8.02
CA ALA A 111 36.02 15.51 -8.48
C ALA A 111 35.59 14.34 -9.38
N ALA A 112 36.01 14.40 -10.64
CA ALA A 112 35.85 13.33 -11.61
C ALA A 112 36.69 12.12 -11.18
N TRP A 113 36.10 10.93 -11.19
CA TRP A 113 36.85 9.68 -11.12
C TRP A 113 36.44 8.78 -12.29
N VAL A 114 37.44 8.45 -13.08
CA VAL A 114 37.41 7.54 -14.23
C VAL A 114 37.26 6.11 -13.70
N ALA A 115 36.31 5.35 -14.25
CA ALA A 115 36.10 3.95 -13.93
C ALA A 115 37.05 3.05 -14.74
N PRO A 116 37.65 2.00 -14.15
CA PRO A 116 38.27 0.94 -14.94
C PRO A 116 37.20 -0.03 -15.45
N SER A 117 37.33 -0.35 -16.72
CA SER A 117 36.62 -1.37 -17.47
C SER A 117 36.78 -2.77 -16.86
N SER A 118 35.68 -3.50 -16.68
CA SER A 118 35.68 -4.93 -16.97
C SER A 118 34.30 -5.36 -17.48
N SER A 119 34.38 -6.11 -18.56
CA SER A 119 33.33 -6.68 -19.38
C SER A 119 32.56 -7.78 -18.66
N ASP A 120 31.23 -7.79 -18.76
CA ASP A 120 30.56 -8.89 -19.46
C ASP A 120 29.15 -8.49 -19.93
N SER A 121 28.66 -9.21 -20.91
CA SER A 121 28.00 -8.71 -22.10
C SER A 121 26.54 -9.18 -22.19
N GLY A 122 25.60 -8.23 -22.08
CA GLY A 122 24.21 -8.42 -22.46
C GLY A 122 23.89 -7.51 -23.64
N LYS A 123 23.82 -8.09 -24.84
CA LYS A 123 23.54 -7.42 -26.12
C LYS A 123 22.31 -6.51 -26.00
N ARG A 124 22.51 -5.19 -25.98
CA ARG A 124 21.46 -4.20 -26.24
C ARG A 124 21.49 -3.88 -27.74
N LEU A 125 20.37 -4.13 -28.43
CA LEU A 125 20.11 -3.57 -29.74
C LEU A 125 20.23 -2.04 -29.65
N ARG A 126 21.23 -1.48 -30.33
CA ARG A 126 21.32 -0.05 -30.59
C ARG A 126 20.43 0.25 -31.78
N VAL A 127 19.33 0.97 -31.55
CA VAL A 127 18.61 1.67 -32.62
C VAL A 127 19.38 2.97 -32.85
N ALA A 128 19.84 3.18 -34.09
CA ALA A 128 20.50 4.40 -34.51
C ALA A 128 19.49 5.58 -34.56
N PRO A 129 19.90 6.81 -34.23
CA PRO A 129 19.03 7.97 -34.35
C PRO A 129 18.87 8.32 -35.84
N VAL A 130 17.62 8.48 -36.28
CA VAL A 130 17.30 9.17 -37.53
C VAL A 130 17.17 10.65 -37.19
N ASP A 131 18.01 11.47 -37.82
CA ASP A 131 17.95 12.92 -37.79
C ASP A 131 16.62 13.40 -38.37
N ALA A 132 15.81 14.06 -37.54
CA ALA A 132 14.74 14.94 -37.99
C ALA A 132 14.80 16.22 -37.15
N GLY A 133 15.07 17.33 -37.84
CA GLY A 133 15.36 18.63 -37.27
C GLY A 133 14.28 19.15 -36.31
N ILE A 134 14.73 19.68 -35.18
CA ILE A 134 13.90 20.38 -34.21
C ILE A 134 14.25 21.87 -34.26
N LEU A 135 13.26 22.69 -34.66
CA LEU A 135 13.27 24.15 -34.47
C LEU A 135 13.13 24.49 -32.97
N PRO A 136 13.69 25.62 -32.51
CA PRO A 136 13.65 25.98 -31.10
C PRO A 136 12.31 26.62 -30.78
N VAL A 137 11.51 26.01 -29.90
CA VAL A 137 10.41 26.71 -29.23
C VAL A 137 10.83 26.97 -27.79
N VAL A 138 11.15 28.24 -27.56
CA VAL A 138 11.34 28.84 -26.24
C VAL A 138 10.01 28.76 -25.49
N GLY A 139 9.98 27.97 -24.44
CA GLY A 139 8.89 27.91 -23.47
C GLY A 139 9.47 27.60 -22.10
N SER A 140 9.80 28.65 -21.35
CA SER A 140 10.23 28.58 -19.96
C SER A 140 9.10 27.98 -19.11
N ALA A 141 9.09 26.65 -18.93
CA ALA A 141 8.32 25.99 -17.90
C ALA A 141 9.15 25.94 -16.62
N GLN A 142 8.66 26.60 -15.57
CA GLN A 142 9.26 26.58 -14.24
C GLN A 142 9.40 25.13 -13.78
N THR A 143 10.63 24.67 -13.61
CA THR A 143 10.96 23.44 -12.89
C THR A 143 10.44 23.56 -11.46
N LEU A 144 9.24 23.05 -11.21
CA LEU A 144 8.75 22.81 -9.85
C LEU A 144 9.63 21.70 -9.27
N SER A 145 10.58 22.10 -8.43
CA SER A 145 11.30 21.21 -7.52
C SER A 145 10.27 20.53 -6.61
N ALA A 146 9.72 19.40 -7.06
CA ALA A 146 8.80 18.58 -6.29
C ALA A 146 9.54 18.06 -5.05
N GLY A 147 9.34 18.75 -3.93
CA GLY A 147 9.79 18.33 -2.61
C GLY A 147 9.13 17.01 -2.21
N ARG A 148 9.85 16.21 -1.42
CA ARG A 148 9.39 14.92 -0.90
C ARG A 148 8.19 15.15 0.04
N PRO A 149 7.07 14.39 -0.06
CA PRO A 149 5.97 14.52 0.88
C PRO A 149 6.40 14.00 2.26
N VAL A 150 6.65 14.92 3.19
CA VAL A 150 7.20 14.67 4.54
C VAL A 150 6.33 13.68 5.34
N ASP A 151 5.02 13.72 5.16
CA ASP A 151 4.05 12.92 5.92
C ASP A 151 4.13 11.40 5.63
N ALA A 152 4.47 11.04 4.39
CA ALA A 152 4.56 9.63 3.99
C ALA A 152 5.81 8.95 4.55
N GLU A 153 6.89 9.71 4.78
CA GLU A 153 8.07 9.20 5.47
C GLU A 153 7.83 9.04 6.95
N GLN A 154 7.21 10.04 7.58
CA GLN A 154 6.94 10.01 9.00
C GLN A 154 6.08 8.80 9.35
N GLY A 155 4.99 8.55 8.61
CA GLY A 155 4.13 7.39 8.85
C GLY A 155 4.82 6.04 8.64
N GLU A 156 5.76 5.91 7.70
CA GLU A 156 6.56 4.68 7.54
C GLU A 156 7.58 4.52 8.67
N GLN A 157 8.18 5.62 9.13
CA GLN A 157 9.12 5.62 10.23
C GLN A 157 8.43 5.25 11.55
N ASP A 158 7.23 5.78 11.80
CA ASP A 158 6.44 5.46 13.00
C ASP A 158 6.05 3.97 13.02
N ARG A 159 5.61 3.43 11.88
CA ARG A 159 5.33 1.99 11.73
C ARG A 159 6.58 1.12 11.93
N LEU A 160 7.74 1.60 11.49
CA LEU A 160 9.01 0.91 11.68
C LEU A 160 9.39 0.92 13.16
N SER A 161 9.23 2.04 13.86
CA SER A 161 9.49 2.18 15.30
C SER A 161 8.65 1.22 16.13
N ILE A 162 7.34 1.11 15.86
CA ILE A 162 6.45 0.15 16.55
C ILE A 162 6.94 -1.29 16.36
N LYS A 163 7.34 -1.65 15.13
CA LYS A 163 7.85 -3.00 14.84
C LYS A 163 9.23 -3.25 15.42
N ALA A 164 10.09 -2.23 15.47
CA ALA A 164 11.40 -2.32 16.10
C ALA A 164 11.25 -2.60 17.59
N GLU A 165 10.26 -2.00 18.25
CA GLU A 165 9.94 -2.33 19.64
C GLU A 165 9.51 -3.79 19.80
N ALA A 166 8.64 -4.30 18.91
CA ALA A 166 8.28 -5.72 18.94
C ALA A 166 9.49 -6.66 18.72
N VAL A 167 10.49 -6.25 17.95
CA VAL A 167 11.76 -6.99 17.82
C VAL A 167 12.56 -6.96 19.12
N TRP A 168 12.61 -5.80 19.80
CA TRP A 168 13.26 -5.67 21.10
C TRP A 168 12.62 -6.57 22.14
N GLN A 169 11.28 -6.57 22.23
CA GLN A 169 10.55 -7.45 23.14
C GLN A 169 10.81 -8.94 22.85
N ALA A 170 10.87 -9.32 21.57
CA ALA A 170 11.22 -10.68 21.20
C ALA A 170 12.67 -11.06 21.59
N PHE A 171 13.60 -10.10 21.56
CA PHE A 171 14.98 -10.31 22.02
C PHE A 171 15.03 -10.51 23.55
N LEU A 172 14.30 -9.67 24.30
CA LEU A 172 14.19 -9.81 25.77
C LEU A 172 13.58 -11.16 26.17
N GLU A 173 12.58 -11.65 25.44
CA GLU A 173 11.94 -12.94 25.70
C GLU A 173 12.89 -14.13 25.53
N VAL A 174 13.84 -14.04 24.60
CA VAL A 174 14.88 -15.07 24.42
C VAL A 174 15.86 -15.04 25.59
N GLY A 175 16.19 -13.85 26.10
CA GLY A 175 17.04 -13.70 27.27
C GLY A 175 18.38 -14.41 27.12
N SER A 176 18.84 -15.04 28.20
CA SER A 176 20.13 -15.73 28.32
C SER A 176 20.32 -16.92 27.38
N GLU A 177 19.26 -17.43 26.75
CA GLU A 177 19.37 -18.45 25.72
C GLU A 177 19.90 -17.88 24.38
N GLY A 178 19.87 -16.56 24.22
CA GLY A 178 20.39 -15.85 23.05
C GLY A 178 21.91 -15.66 23.09
N THR A 179 22.58 -15.90 21.98
CA THR A 179 24.05 -15.76 21.87
C THR A 179 24.58 -14.33 21.98
N LEU A 180 23.70 -13.32 21.84
CA LEU A 180 24.02 -11.90 22.01
C LEU A 180 23.49 -11.33 23.33
N TRP A 181 22.97 -12.18 24.22
CA TRP A 181 22.52 -11.74 25.54
C TRP A 181 23.72 -11.49 26.44
N GLU A 182 23.69 -10.36 27.13
CA GLU A 182 24.63 -10.00 28.17
C GLU A 182 23.84 -9.54 29.39
N ASP A 183 24.14 -10.10 30.56
CA ASP A 183 23.57 -9.65 31.83
C ASP A 183 24.21 -8.32 32.21
N LEU A 184 23.62 -7.24 31.71
CA LEU A 184 24.09 -5.87 31.90
C LEU A 184 23.24 -5.13 32.94
N PRO A 185 23.84 -4.22 33.74
CA PRO A 185 23.10 -3.25 34.53
C PRO A 185 22.14 -2.40 33.68
N ASP A 186 21.05 -1.92 34.27
CA ASP A 186 20.01 -1.13 33.59
C ASP A 186 20.56 0.08 32.82
N GLU A 187 21.63 0.71 33.33
CA GLU A 187 22.31 1.83 32.68
C GLU A 187 22.92 1.47 31.31
N HIS A 188 23.35 0.22 31.12
CA HIS A 188 23.96 -0.28 29.88
C HIS A 188 22.94 -0.93 28.93
N MET A 189 21.74 -1.27 29.42
CA MET A 189 20.67 -1.87 28.62
C MET A 189 20.22 -0.96 27.46
N LEU A 190 20.28 0.37 27.62
CA LEU A 190 19.97 1.31 26.53
C LEU A 190 20.98 1.23 25.38
N GLY A 191 22.26 1.00 25.72
CA GLY A 191 23.34 0.79 24.75
C GLY A 191 23.13 -0.49 23.96
N LEU A 192 22.84 -1.60 24.65
CA LEU A 192 22.52 -2.89 24.02
C LEU A 192 21.31 -2.78 23.10
N ARG A 193 20.21 -2.16 23.57
CA ARG A 193 19.01 -1.91 22.75
C ARG A 193 19.35 -1.15 21.46
N THR A 194 20.20 -0.12 21.56
CA THR A 194 20.62 0.67 20.39
C THR A 194 21.38 -0.18 19.39
N LEU A 195 22.29 -1.05 19.85
CA LEU A 195 23.06 -1.95 18.99
C LEU A 195 22.17 -2.99 18.30
N ILE A 196 21.25 -3.61 19.05
CA ILE A 196 20.30 -4.62 18.57
C ILE A 196 19.33 -4.04 17.54
N LEU A 197 18.82 -2.82 17.77
CA LEU A 197 17.83 -2.20 16.87
C LEU A 197 18.47 -1.52 15.65
N ARG A 198 19.76 -1.19 15.67
CA ARG A 198 20.46 -0.58 14.54
C ARG A 198 20.29 -1.34 13.21
N PRO A 199 20.46 -2.67 13.12
CA PRO A 199 20.20 -3.42 11.89
C PRO A 199 18.71 -3.42 11.50
N VAL A 200 17.79 -3.43 12.48
CA VAL A 200 16.34 -3.42 12.26
C VAL A 200 15.89 -2.12 11.58
N LEU A 201 16.38 -0.98 12.09
CA LEU A 201 16.04 0.35 11.58
C LEU A 201 16.55 0.61 10.16
N ARG A 202 17.47 -0.23 9.65
CA ARG A 202 17.93 -0.18 8.25
C ARG A 202 17.01 -0.94 7.29
N LEU A 203 16.06 -1.73 7.79
CA LEU A 203 15.13 -2.52 6.99
C LEU A 203 13.86 -1.71 6.65
N GLN A 204 13.08 -2.21 5.71
CA GLN A 204 11.75 -1.65 5.41
C GLN A 204 10.72 -2.19 6.41
N SER A 205 9.68 -1.42 6.75
CA SER A 205 8.64 -1.84 7.70
C SER A 205 7.99 -3.17 7.28
N LYS A 206 7.79 -3.39 5.97
CA LYS A 206 7.30 -4.67 5.42
C LYS A 206 8.23 -5.85 5.74
N ARG A 207 9.55 -5.66 5.62
CA ARG A 207 10.53 -6.72 5.88
C ARG A 207 10.57 -7.06 7.37
N VAL A 208 10.55 -6.06 8.25
CA VAL A 208 10.48 -6.29 9.71
C VAL A 208 9.18 -7.03 10.06
N GLY A 209 8.06 -6.64 9.43
CA GLY A 209 6.79 -7.36 9.58
C GLY A 209 6.89 -8.85 9.20
N ALA A 210 7.54 -9.16 8.08
CA ALA A 210 7.75 -10.54 7.65
C ALA A 210 8.63 -11.34 8.64
N LEU A 211 9.66 -10.71 9.21
CA LEU A 211 10.51 -11.33 10.24
C LEU A 211 9.75 -11.59 11.54
N LEU A 212 8.93 -10.65 12.00
CA LEU A 212 8.09 -10.85 13.19
C LEU A 212 7.06 -11.96 12.97
N SER A 213 6.43 -12.00 11.78
CA SER A 213 5.51 -13.08 11.43
C SER A 213 6.19 -14.44 11.37
N SER A 214 7.43 -14.52 10.88
CA SER A 214 8.19 -15.77 10.84
C SER A 214 8.45 -16.32 12.25
N LEU A 215 8.87 -15.44 13.16
CA LEU A 215 9.13 -15.81 14.54
C LEU A 215 7.84 -16.20 15.26
N ARG A 216 6.74 -15.46 15.05
CA ARG A 216 5.43 -15.81 15.61
C ARG A 216 4.98 -17.20 15.15
N ARG A 217 5.08 -17.48 13.85
CA ARG A 217 4.70 -18.79 13.29
C ARG A 217 5.53 -19.92 13.92
N TRP A 218 6.83 -19.70 14.10
CA TRP A 218 7.70 -20.64 14.80
C TRP A 218 7.28 -20.88 16.26
N LYS A 219 7.01 -19.80 17.01
CA LYS A 219 6.55 -19.88 18.40
C LYS A 219 5.23 -20.62 18.55
N VAL A 220 4.25 -20.31 17.69
CA VAL A 220 2.93 -20.98 17.69
C VAL A 220 3.09 -22.47 17.45
N TRP A 221 3.87 -22.85 16.43
CA TRP A 221 4.12 -24.26 16.14
C TRP A 221 4.84 -24.96 17.31
N CYS A 222 5.85 -24.33 17.91
CA CYS A 222 6.54 -24.89 19.08
C CYS A 222 5.57 -25.10 20.25
N HIS A 223 4.72 -24.12 20.53
CA HIS A 223 3.70 -24.21 21.57
C HIS A 223 2.73 -25.37 21.32
N GLU A 224 2.23 -25.53 20.09
CA GLU A 224 1.36 -26.65 19.71
C GLU A 224 2.04 -28.01 19.89
N GLN A 225 3.33 -28.08 19.58
CA GLN A 225 4.15 -29.29 19.75
C GLN A 225 4.68 -29.48 21.19
N LYS A 226 4.35 -28.57 22.12
CA LYS A 226 4.87 -28.54 23.50
C LYS A 226 6.40 -28.51 23.57
N ILE A 227 7.02 -27.77 22.66
CA ILE A 227 8.46 -27.56 22.55
C ILE A 227 8.75 -26.13 23.01
N ASP A 228 9.81 -25.96 23.80
CA ASP A 228 10.37 -24.63 24.05
C ASP A 228 11.06 -24.14 22.77
N PHE A 229 10.58 -23.02 22.21
CA PHE A 229 11.06 -22.47 20.95
C PHE A 229 12.54 -22.04 21.00
N THR A 230 13.10 -21.83 22.20
CA THR A 230 14.51 -21.49 22.42
C THR A 230 15.41 -22.72 22.48
N LYS A 231 14.85 -23.91 22.77
CA LYS A 231 15.59 -25.17 23.00
C LYS A 231 15.29 -26.24 21.95
N ALA A 232 14.64 -25.85 20.86
CA ALA A 232 14.27 -26.80 19.81
C ALA A 232 15.52 -27.38 19.12
N SER A 233 15.52 -28.70 18.96
CA SER A 233 16.55 -29.42 18.21
C SER A 233 16.44 -29.16 16.70
N VAL A 234 17.54 -29.41 15.97
CA VAL A 234 17.58 -29.37 14.49
C VAL A 234 16.48 -30.22 13.87
N VAL A 235 16.21 -31.40 14.43
CA VAL A 235 15.18 -32.32 13.93
C VAL A 235 13.78 -31.72 14.07
N GLN A 236 13.48 -31.07 15.20
CA GLN A 236 12.20 -30.37 15.39
C GLN A 236 12.06 -29.19 14.44
N LEU A 237 13.14 -28.43 14.23
CA LEU A 237 13.15 -27.34 13.24
C LEU A 237 12.93 -27.86 11.81
N GLY A 238 13.51 -29.01 11.45
CA GLY A 238 13.26 -29.68 10.17
C GLY A 238 11.80 -30.13 10.00
N ARG A 239 11.18 -30.68 11.06
CA ARG A 239 9.74 -31.02 11.05
C ARG A 239 8.87 -29.79 10.82
N PHE A 240 9.21 -28.68 11.46
CA PHE A 240 8.52 -27.42 11.23
C PHE A 240 8.66 -26.92 9.79
N LEU A 241 9.86 -26.95 9.22
CA LEU A 241 10.08 -26.52 7.83
C LEU A 241 9.35 -27.43 6.82
N ASN A 242 9.27 -28.74 7.09
CA ASN A 242 8.44 -29.67 6.32
C ASN A 242 6.96 -29.29 6.38
N HIS A 243 6.42 -29.04 7.59
CA HIS A 243 5.05 -28.58 7.74
C HIS A 243 4.80 -27.24 7.02
N VAL A 244 5.78 -26.33 7.04
CA VAL A 244 5.68 -25.06 6.29
C VAL A 244 5.69 -25.28 4.78
N ALA A 245 6.44 -26.27 4.29
CA ALA A 245 6.53 -26.60 2.87
C ALA A 245 5.18 -27.07 2.29
N GLU A 246 4.30 -27.64 3.10
CA GLU A 246 2.91 -27.98 2.71
C GLU A 246 2.13 -26.75 2.23
N GLY A 247 2.49 -25.55 2.72
CA GLY A 247 1.88 -24.29 2.32
C GLY A 247 2.39 -23.74 0.97
N GLY A 248 3.34 -24.39 0.31
CA GLY A 248 3.78 -24.06 -1.04
C GLY A 248 5.30 -24.14 -1.28
N PRO A 249 5.72 -24.18 -2.56
CA PRO A 249 7.08 -24.54 -2.97
C PRO A 249 8.17 -23.53 -2.57
N THR A 250 7.78 -22.32 -2.17
CA THR A 250 8.70 -21.26 -1.74
C THR A 250 8.56 -20.91 -0.26
N ALA A 251 7.57 -21.48 0.44
CA ALA A 251 7.23 -21.12 1.80
C ALA A 251 8.35 -21.45 2.78
N ALA A 252 8.87 -22.69 2.74
CA ALA A 252 9.95 -23.13 3.60
C ALA A 252 11.25 -22.35 3.32
N ALA A 253 11.56 -22.08 2.05
CA ALA A 253 12.72 -21.26 1.67
C ALA A 253 12.65 -19.83 2.18
N ALA A 254 11.50 -19.17 2.04
CA ALA A 254 11.31 -17.83 2.57
C ALA A 254 11.45 -17.82 4.10
N LEU A 255 10.89 -18.81 4.78
CA LEU A 255 10.94 -18.91 6.24
C LEU A 255 12.35 -19.23 6.75
N HIS A 256 13.07 -20.15 6.10
CA HIS A 256 14.47 -20.44 6.39
C HIS A 256 15.31 -19.15 6.34
N GLN A 257 15.16 -18.34 5.30
CA GLN A 257 15.90 -17.08 5.16
C GLN A 257 15.53 -16.05 6.24
N GLN A 258 14.29 -16.07 6.72
CA GLN A 258 13.84 -15.19 7.80
C GLN A 258 14.39 -15.63 9.17
N LEU A 259 14.34 -16.93 9.48
CA LEU A 259 14.91 -17.49 10.71
C LEU A 259 16.44 -17.38 10.72
N ALA A 260 17.10 -17.54 9.57
CA ALA A 260 18.54 -17.33 9.44
C ALA A 260 18.94 -15.88 9.73
N TRP A 261 18.07 -14.91 9.43
CA TRP A 261 18.29 -13.53 9.82
C TRP A 261 18.19 -13.35 11.34
N TRP A 262 17.21 -13.97 12.01
CA TRP A 262 17.09 -13.93 13.47
C TRP A 262 18.31 -14.52 14.16
N GLN A 263 18.77 -15.70 13.72
CA GLN A 263 19.99 -16.33 14.24
C GLN A 263 21.23 -15.45 13.98
N GLY A 264 21.47 -15.07 12.72
CA GLY A 264 22.72 -14.39 12.33
C GLY A 264 22.80 -12.91 12.73
N THR A 265 21.67 -12.23 12.91
CA THR A 265 21.65 -10.78 13.23
C THR A 265 21.40 -10.53 14.71
N LEU A 266 20.52 -11.32 15.34
CA LEU A 266 20.06 -11.09 16.71
C LEU A 266 20.44 -12.24 17.66
N GLY A 267 21.20 -13.23 17.19
CA GLY A 267 21.75 -14.27 18.04
C GLY A 267 20.74 -15.26 18.58
N PHE A 268 19.54 -15.37 17.98
CA PHE A 268 18.51 -16.27 18.45
C PHE A 268 19.02 -17.73 18.43
N PRO A 269 18.67 -18.57 19.43
CA PRO A 269 19.12 -19.96 19.54
C PRO A 269 18.40 -20.91 18.57
N ILE A 270 18.32 -20.52 17.30
CA ILE A 270 17.68 -21.29 16.24
C ILE A 270 18.78 -21.88 15.36
N GLN A 271 18.94 -23.20 15.38
CA GLN A 271 19.99 -23.90 14.61
C GLN A 271 19.65 -24.05 13.12
N ILE A 272 19.14 -22.99 12.49
CA ILE A 272 18.65 -22.99 11.10
C ILE A 272 19.77 -23.19 10.08
N GLN A 273 21.02 -22.83 10.42
CA GLN A 273 22.19 -23.04 9.56
C GLN A 273 22.80 -24.45 9.66
N ALA A 274 22.20 -25.38 10.41
CA ALA A 274 22.67 -26.76 10.47
C ALA A 274 22.66 -27.41 9.09
N GLY A 275 23.68 -28.23 8.78
CA GLY A 275 23.82 -28.87 7.46
C GLY A 275 22.60 -29.71 7.05
N LEU A 276 21.91 -30.32 8.02
CA LEU A 276 20.68 -31.09 7.80
C LEU A 276 19.50 -30.26 7.27
N LEU A 277 19.56 -28.92 7.37
CA LEU A 277 18.50 -28.02 6.92
C LEU A 277 18.89 -27.23 5.66
N ALA A 278 20.06 -27.52 5.07
CA ALA A 278 20.60 -26.78 3.94
C ALA A 278 19.67 -26.76 2.72
N ASP A 279 18.95 -27.86 2.47
CA ASP A 279 18.06 -28.00 1.32
C ASP A 279 16.84 -27.07 1.39
N PHE A 280 16.40 -26.72 2.60
CA PHE A 280 15.31 -25.76 2.78
C PHE A 280 15.69 -24.34 2.36
N ARG A 281 16.95 -24.05 2.03
CA ARG A 281 17.34 -22.76 1.42
C ARG A 281 16.88 -22.62 -0.02
N LEU A 282 16.63 -23.74 -0.68
CA LEU A 282 16.30 -23.82 -2.09
C LEU A 282 14.78 -23.99 -2.27
N HIS A 283 14.29 -23.65 -3.45
CA HIS A 283 12.92 -23.96 -3.83
C HIS A 283 12.76 -25.46 -4.07
N THR A 284 11.54 -25.96 -3.87
CA THR A 284 11.23 -27.36 -4.19
C THR A 284 11.65 -27.69 -5.62
N PRO A 285 12.34 -28.83 -5.86
CA PRO A 285 12.76 -29.24 -7.20
C PRO A 285 11.57 -29.24 -8.18
N GLY A 286 11.79 -28.76 -9.40
CA GLY A 286 10.75 -28.67 -10.42
C GLY A 286 9.81 -27.46 -10.29
N HIS A 287 9.95 -26.62 -9.27
CA HIS A 287 9.21 -25.37 -9.20
C HIS A 287 9.71 -24.39 -10.27
N SER A 288 8.87 -24.13 -11.29
CA SER A 288 9.06 -23.05 -12.24
C SER A 288 8.25 -21.82 -11.84
N VAL A 289 8.88 -20.64 -11.88
CA VAL A 289 8.15 -19.37 -11.75
C VAL A 289 7.40 -19.11 -13.04
N VAL A 290 6.08 -19.30 -13.01
CA VAL A 290 5.20 -18.92 -14.12
C VAL A 290 5.00 -17.41 -14.05
N ALA A 291 5.34 -16.70 -15.12
CA ALA A 291 5.04 -15.28 -15.22
C ALA A 291 3.53 -15.09 -15.27
N ALA A 292 3.03 -14.01 -14.65
CA ALA A 292 1.62 -13.64 -14.80
C ALA A 292 1.33 -13.40 -16.30
N PRO A 293 0.17 -13.84 -16.82
CA PRO A 293 -0.21 -13.56 -18.20
C PRO A 293 -0.22 -12.05 -18.42
N ALA A 294 0.35 -11.62 -19.54
CA ALA A 294 0.32 -10.23 -19.94
C ALA A 294 -1.11 -9.87 -20.38
N LEU A 295 -1.50 -8.63 -20.13
CA LEU A 295 -2.76 -8.09 -20.65
C LEU A 295 -2.67 -8.03 -22.18
N GLU A 296 -3.60 -8.69 -22.87
CA GLU A 296 -3.61 -8.70 -24.33
C GLU A 296 -4.08 -7.33 -24.88
N PRO A 297 -3.63 -6.90 -26.07
CA PRO A 297 -4.01 -5.60 -26.63
C PRO A 297 -5.53 -5.38 -26.73
N GLY A 298 -6.28 -6.44 -27.03
CA GLY A 298 -7.75 -6.38 -27.09
C GLY A 298 -8.40 -6.16 -25.73
N GLU A 299 -7.88 -6.80 -24.68
CA GLU A 299 -8.35 -6.61 -23.30
C GLU A 299 -8.04 -5.19 -22.82
N PHE A 300 -6.86 -4.66 -23.18
CA PHE A 300 -6.51 -3.28 -22.89
C PHE A 300 -7.44 -2.29 -23.60
N TYR A 301 -7.77 -2.54 -24.88
CA TYR A 301 -8.73 -1.70 -25.61
C TYR A 301 -10.12 -1.71 -24.98
N GLN A 302 -10.61 -2.87 -24.56
CA GLN A 302 -11.89 -2.98 -23.84
C GLN A 302 -11.86 -2.23 -22.51
N LEU A 303 -10.74 -2.27 -21.78
CA LEU A 303 -10.55 -1.49 -20.56
C LEU A 303 -10.66 0.01 -20.84
N LEU A 304 -10.06 0.52 -21.93
CA LEU A 304 -10.20 1.92 -22.32
C LEU A 304 -11.66 2.31 -22.56
N LEU A 305 -12.40 1.51 -23.35
CA LEU A 305 -13.82 1.75 -23.64
C LEU A 305 -14.68 1.71 -22.37
N LEU A 306 -14.40 0.76 -21.47
CA LEU A 306 -15.09 0.66 -20.19
C LEU A 306 -14.88 1.95 -19.39
N VAL A 307 -13.63 2.41 -19.24
CA VAL A 307 -13.28 3.59 -18.46
C VAL A 307 -13.92 4.86 -19.02
N MET A 308 -14.05 4.99 -20.34
CA MET A 308 -14.75 6.14 -20.96
C MET A 308 -16.22 6.28 -20.55
N GLY A 309 -16.88 5.17 -20.16
CA GLY A 309 -18.26 5.19 -19.67
C GLY A 309 -18.41 5.37 -18.16
N LEU A 310 -17.30 5.35 -17.39
CA LEU A 310 -17.33 5.44 -15.93
C LEU A 310 -17.38 6.90 -15.47
N GLN A 311 -17.88 7.12 -14.26
CA GLN A 311 -17.89 8.44 -13.61
C GLN A 311 -17.41 8.37 -12.15
N GLY A 312 -17.06 9.54 -11.60
CA GLY A 312 -16.68 9.68 -10.19
C GLY A 312 -15.44 8.88 -9.79
N THR A 313 -15.47 8.26 -8.62
CA THR A 313 -14.34 7.51 -8.05
C THR A 313 -13.98 6.28 -8.88
N VAL A 314 -14.97 5.65 -9.51
CA VAL A 314 -14.75 4.44 -10.34
C VAL A 314 -13.98 4.80 -11.61
N TYR A 315 -14.29 5.96 -12.21
CA TYR A 315 -13.51 6.51 -13.32
C TYR A 315 -12.05 6.77 -12.92
N GLN A 316 -11.81 7.39 -11.76
CA GLN A 316 -10.46 7.64 -11.26
C GLN A 316 -9.67 6.33 -11.04
N PHE A 317 -10.33 5.30 -10.52
CA PHE A 317 -9.72 3.97 -10.39
C PHE A 317 -9.41 3.36 -11.76
N GLY A 318 -10.32 3.50 -12.72
CA GLY A 318 -10.11 3.11 -14.12
C GLY A 318 -8.89 3.77 -14.76
N LEU A 319 -8.76 5.10 -14.65
CA LEU A 319 -7.58 5.83 -15.12
C LEU A 319 -6.29 5.35 -14.46
N LEU A 320 -6.35 5.02 -13.17
CA LEU A 320 -5.21 4.51 -12.43
C LEU A 320 -4.78 3.10 -12.91
N LEU A 321 -5.72 2.24 -13.27
CA LEU A 321 -5.42 0.95 -13.90
C LEU A 321 -4.76 1.15 -15.28
N ILE A 322 -5.29 2.06 -16.10
CA ILE A 322 -4.69 2.40 -17.39
C ILE A 322 -3.27 2.91 -17.21
N LEU A 323 -3.03 3.77 -16.21
CA LEU A 323 -1.69 4.26 -15.88
C LEU A 323 -0.74 3.12 -15.48
N VAL A 324 -1.21 2.13 -14.72
CA VAL A 324 -0.41 0.95 -14.33
C VAL A 324 -0.03 0.14 -15.56
N CYS A 325 -0.99 -0.12 -16.46
CA CYS A 325 -0.78 -0.87 -17.69
C CYS A 325 0.24 -0.17 -18.61
N LEU A 326 0.04 1.12 -18.87
CA LEU A 326 0.88 1.90 -19.77
C LEU A 326 2.27 2.19 -19.20
N GLY A 327 2.35 2.49 -17.90
CA GLY A 327 3.63 2.77 -17.25
C GLY A 327 4.51 1.53 -17.09
N CYS A 328 3.93 0.32 -17.06
CA CYS A 328 4.64 -0.92 -16.73
C CYS A 328 5.43 -0.82 -15.41
N ILE A 329 4.95 0.01 -14.49
CA ILE A 329 5.55 0.26 -13.19
C ILE A 329 4.76 -0.49 -12.12
N ARG A 330 5.47 -1.10 -11.16
CA ARG A 330 4.85 -1.77 -10.02
C ARG A 330 4.00 -0.78 -9.22
N TRP A 331 2.86 -1.25 -8.71
CA TRP A 331 1.97 -0.47 -7.85
C TRP A 331 2.70 0.30 -6.73
N GLU A 332 3.62 -0.34 -6.00
CA GLU A 332 4.37 0.33 -4.94
C GLU A 332 5.20 1.53 -5.44
N HIS A 333 5.66 1.50 -6.68
CA HIS A 333 6.40 2.61 -7.28
C HIS A 333 5.46 3.74 -7.71
N ILE A 334 4.25 3.44 -8.19
CA ILE A 334 3.22 4.45 -8.51
C ILE A 334 2.80 5.18 -7.24
N GLN A 335 2.49 4.46 -6.17
CA GLN A 335 2.16 5.04 -4.85
C GLN A 335 3.23 5.97 -4.30
N ARG A 336 4.47 5.81 -4.78
CA ARG A 336 5.64 6.58 -4.34
C ARG A 336 6.23 7.46 -5.44
N SER A 337 5.40 7.83 -6.42
CA SER A 337 5.77 8.72 -7.50
C SER A 337 4.97 10.01 -7.44
N VAL A 338 5.58 11.09 -7.91
CA VAL A 338 4.91 12.37 -8.12
C VAL A 338 5.00 12.72 -9.59
N LEU A 339 3.93 13.28 -10.14
CA LEU A 339 3.94 13.88 -11.47
C LEU A 339 4.89 15.09 -11.45
N VAL A 340 5.91 15.07 -12.31
CA VAL A 340 6.87 16.16 -12.46
C VAL A 340 6.44 17.09 -13.58
N GLU A 341 6.07 16.50 -14.71
CA GLU A 341 5.76 17.22 -15.93
C GLU A 341 4.72 16.46 -16.74
N ALA A 342 3.82 17.19 -17.40
CA ALA A 342 2.86 16.65 -18.35
C ALA A 342 3.09 17.32 -19.70
N THR A 343 3.36 16.51 -20.71
CA THR A 343 3.54 16.92 -22.10
C THR A 343 2.40 16.35 -22.94
N PRO A 344 2.19 16.83 -24.18
CA PRO A 344 1.17 16.27 -25.07
C PRO A 344 1.34 14.77 -25.35
N GLN A 345 2.57 14.24 -25.30
CA GLN A 345 2.83 12.81 -25.56
C GLN A 345 3.02 11.97 -24.29
N PHE A 346 3.52 12.56 -23.21
CA PHE A 346 3.95 11.83 -22.01
C PHE A 346 3.62 12.53 -20.70
N LEU A 347 3.29 11.72 -19.69
CA LEU A 347 3.30 12.08 -18.28
C LEU A 347 4.61 11.61 -17.66
N LEU A 348 5.42 12.55 -17.17
CA LEU A 348 6.71 12.28 -16.53
C LEU A 348 6.56 12.27 -15.01
N PHE A 349 7.00 11.20 -14.39
CA PHE A 349 6.90 10.96 -12.96
C PHE A 349 8.27 10.74 -12.35
N ARG A 350 8.43 11.15 -11.08
CA ARG A 350 9.62 10.86 -10.29
C ARG A 350 9.27 9.96 -9.11
N CYS A 351 9.86 8.78 -9.10
CA CYS A 351 9.76 7.83 -8.01
C CYS A 351 10.92 8.06 -7.02
N TRP A 352 10.61 8.43 -5.77
CA TRP A 352 11.65 8.82 -4.81
C TRP A 352 12.47 7.65 -4.24
N ARG A 353 12.04 6.41 -4.48
CA ARG A 353 12.78 5.20 -4.09
C ARG A 353 12.94 4.29 -5.31
N GLY A 354 14.15 3.84 -5.57
CA GLY A 354 14.46 2.88 -6.63
C GLY A 354 14.06 1.43 -6.33
N LYS A 355 14.17 0.56 -7.34
CA LYS A 355 13.96 -0.89 -7.19
C LYS A 355 15.06 -1.55 -6.35
N ARG A 356 16.33 -1.21 -6.62
CA ARG A 356 17.51 -1.80 -5.96
C ARG A 356 18.14 -0.82 -4.99
N ARG A 357 18.81 -1.36 -3.97
CA ARG A 357 19.71 -0.58 -3.13
C ARG A 357 21.05 -0.43 -3.85
N GLN A 358 21.59 0.78 -3.87
CA GLN A 358 22.96 1.09 -4.24
C GLN A 358 23.59 1.75 -3.01
N GLN A 359 24.65 1.16 -2.47
CA GLN A 359 25.34 1.66 -1.26
C GLN A 359 24.39 1.93 -0.08
N GLY A 360 23.42 1.03 0.15
CA GLY A 360 22.46 1.13 1.25
C GLY A 360 21.26 2.07 0.99
N ALA A 361 21.35 2.98 0.02
CA ALA A 361 20.24 3.86 -0.40
C ALA A 361 19.47 3.26 -1.58
N ARG A 362 18.18 3.63 -1.74
CA ARG A 362 17.40 3.32 -2.96
C ARG A 362 17.26 4.60 -3.77
N PRO A 363 18.17 4.90 -4.72
CA PRO A 363 18.20 6.20 -5.40
C PRO A 363 16.87 6.46 -6.12
N PRO A 364 16.42 7.72 -6.18
CA PRO A 364 15.25 8.08 -6.96
C PRO A 364 15.48 7.83 -8.45
N TYR A 365 14.41 7.61 -9.20
CA TYR A 365 14.45 7.49 -10.65
C TYR A 365 13.20 8.10 -11.28
N GLU A 366 13.29 8.46 -12.54
CA GLU A 366 12.19 9.00 -13.33
C GLU A 366 11.61 7.93 -14.24
N TRP A 367 10.31 8.00 -14.49
CA TRP A 367 9.60 7.14 -15.41
C TRP A 367 8.53 7.93 -16.16
N ALA A 368 8.16 7.45 -17.33
CA ALA A 368 7.18 8.09 -18.19
C ALA A 368 6.02 7.14 -18.47
N ALA A 369 4.83 7.68 -18.65
CA ALA A 369 3.71 6.99 -19.26
C ALA A 369 3.18 7.80 -20.44
N PRO A 370 2.74 7.16 -21.54
CA PRO A 370 2.02 7.82 -22.61
C PRO A 370 0.84 8.64 -22.08
N ALA A 371 0.68 9.86 -22.59
CA ALA A 371 -0.42 10.77 -22.23
C ALA A 371 -1.76 10.41 -22.89
N VAL A 372 -2.01 9.11 -23.14
CA VAL A 372 -3.29 8.60 -23.63
C VAL A 372 -4.43 8.96 -22.67
N LEU A 373 -4.11 9.13 -21.39
CA LEU A 373 -5.02 9.59 -20.34
C LEU A 373 -5.54 11.02 -20.57
N LEU A 374 -4.80 11.87 -21.28
CA LEU A 374 -5.27 13.22 -21.64
C LEU A 374 -6.31 13.19 -22.77
N LEU A 375 -6.43 12.08 -23.50
CA LEU A 375 -7.47 11.90 -24.53
C LEU A 375 -8.79 11.37 -23.94
N CYS A 376 -8.77 10.88 -22.69
CA CYS A 376 -9.95 10.39 -21.96
C CYS A 376 -10.53 11.43 -21.00
N LEU A 377 -9.86 12.58 -20.83
CA LEU A 377 -10.32 13.78 -20.13
C LEU A 377 -10.88 14.77 -21.15
#